data_AF-Q4D472-F1
#
_entry.id   AF-Q4D472-F1
#
_cell.length_a   1.000
_cell.length_b   1.000
_cell.length_c   1.000
_cell.angle_alpha   90.00
_cell.angle_beta   90.00
_cell.angle_gamma   90.00
#
_symmetry.space_group_name_H-M   'P 1'
#
loop_
_entity.id
_entity.type
_entity.pdbx_description
1 polymer ?
#
loop_
_entity_poly.entity_id
_entity_poly.type
_entity_poly.pdbx_seq_one_letter_code
_entity_poly.pdbx_strand_id
1 'polypeptide(L)'
;MNRGMAQAVYATLLLICLLAAHSAAGIFIVDSRPSGEYCGGYMSLVNGRITVHPATSKFDISLDVFGEKYCCKEEKYSYNETTGQMFLDGVNDPNDCLGTILRDNGLKLSVTYLQGEDVILLDFDVVTVKLSRCS
;
A
#
# COMPACT_ATOMS: atom_id res chain seq x y z
N MET A 1 -58.27 -23.74 -4.34
CA MET A 1 -57.15 -22.79 -4.24
C MET A 1 -55.96 -23.42 -4.94
N ASN A 2 -55.51 -22.85 -6.07
CA ASN A 2 -54.69 -23.53 -7.08
C ASN A 2 -53.26 -23.84 -6.59
N ARG A 3 -52.86 -25.12 -6.68
CA ARG A 3 -51.55 -25.66 -6.30
C ARG A 3 -50.36 -24.90 -6.94
N GLY A 4 -50.55 -24.33 -8.12
CA GLY A 4 -49.55 -23.49 -8.79
C GLY A 4 -49.27 -22.14 -8.13
N MET A 5 -50.27 -21.52 -7.48
CA MET A 5 -50.04 -20.26 -6.74
C MET A 5 -49.19 -20.48 -5.49
N ALA A 6 -49.39 -21.61 -4.80
CA ALA A 6 -48.59 -21.95 -3.62
C ALA A 6 -47.10 -22.11 -3.98
N GLN A 7 -46.78 -22.81 -5.08
CA GLN A 7 -45.40 -23.01 -5.51
C GLN A 7 -44.68 -21.71 -5.88
N ALA A 8 -45.37 -20.78 -6.56
CA ALA A 8 -44.80 -19.49 -6.93
C ALA A 8 -44.49 -18.62 -5.69
N VAL A 9 -45.35 -18.66 -4.66
CA VAL A 9 -45.12 -17.94 -3.40
C VAL A 9 -43.92 -18.50 -2.65
N TYR A 10 -43.78 -19.83 -2.56
CA TYR A 10 -42.62 -20.46 -1.91
C TYR A 10 -41.30 -20.16 -2.63
N ALA A 11 -41.28 -20.19 -3.97
CA ALA A 11 -40.08 -19.87 -4.75
C ALA A 11 -39.63 -18.41 -4.56
N THR A 12 -40.59 -17.47 -4.55
CA THR A 12 -40.30 -16.04 -4.32
C THR A 12 -39.77 -15.80 -2.91
N LEU A 13 -40.34 -16.47 -1.90
CA LEU A 13 -39.90 -16.34 -0.51
C LEU A 13 -38.46 -16.84 -0.30
N LEU A 14 -38.11 -17.99 -0.92
CA LEU A 14 -36.75 -18.53 -0.87
C LEU A 14 -35.73 -17.60 -1.53
N LEU A 15 -36.08 -16.97 -2.65
CA LEU A 15 -35.20 -16.03 -3.36
C LEU A 15 -34.92 -14.77 -2.52
N ILE A 16 -35.94 -14.24 -1.83
CA ILE A 16 -35.80 -13.09 -0.91
C ILE A 16 -34.92 -13.48 0.29
N CYS A 17 -35.11 -14.66 0.88
CA CYS A 17 -34.25 -15.15 1.96
C CYS A 17 -32.79 -15.31 1.52
N LEU A 18 -32.55 -15.80 0.29
CA LEU A 18 -31.21 -15.85 -0.29
C LEU A 18 -30.64 -14.45 -0.49
N LEU A 19 -31.39 -13.48 -1.05
CA LEU A 19 -30.89 -12.10 -1.17
C LEU A 19 -30.58 -11.46 0.18
N ALA A 20 -31.41 -11.67 1.20
CA ALA A 20 -31.19 -11.13 2.55
C ALA A 20 -29.97 -11.76 3.25
N ALA A 21 -29.55 -12.96 2.85
CA ALA A 21 -28.37 -13.61 3.41
C ALA A 21 -27.03 -13.06 2.87
N HIS A 22 -27.03 -12.27 1.78
CA HIS A 22 -25.78 -11.78 1.16
C HIS A 22 -25.38 -10.36 1.58
N SER A 23 -26.22 -9.59 2.28
CA SER A 23 -25.88 -8.22 2.71
C SER A 23 -25.38 -8.17 4.15
N ALA A 24 -24.43 -9.05 4.50
CA ALA A 24 -23.56 -8.86 5.65
C ALA A 24 -22.09 -8.99 5.20
N ALA A 25 -21.74 -8.40 4.05
CA ALA A 25 -20.37 -7.97 3.83
C ALA A 25 -20.09 -6.93 4.91
N GLY A 26 -19.52 -7.37 6.03
CA GLY A 26 -19.07 -6.48 7.09
C GLY A 26 -18.22 -5.39 6.46
N ILE A 27 -18.46 -4.14 6.87
CA ILE A 27 -17.59 -3.03 6.51
C ILE A 27 -16.25 -3.35 7.19
N PHE A 28 -15.35 -4.03 6.50
CA PHE A 28 -13.96 -4.05 6.88
C PHE A 28 -13.47 -2.62 6.67
N ILE A 29 -13.27 -1.88 7.76
CA ILE A 29 -12.46 -0.67 7.72
C ILE A 29 -11.04 -1.17 7.47
N VAL A 30 -10.70 -1.32 6.19
CA VAL A 30 -9.31 -1.42 5.78
C VAL A 30 -8.70 -0.07 6.14
N ASP A 31 -7.65 -0.08 6.97
CA ASP A 31 -6.88 1.15 7.19
C ASP A 31 -6.35 1.59 5.82
N SER A 32 -6.86 2.73 5.34
CA SER A 32 -6.58 3.21 3.99
C SER A 32 -5.13 3.65 3.86
N ARG A 33 -4.41 3.82 4.96
CA ARG A 33 -3.03 4.31 5.01
C ARG A 33 -2.05 3.20 5.35
N PRO A 34 -0.85 3.20 4.74
CA PRO A 34 0.20 2.31 5.20
C PRO A 34 0.63 2.68 6.62
N SER A 35 0.82 1.67 7.46
CA SER A 35 1.29 1.83 8.83
C SER A 35 2.23 0.69 9.23
N GLY A 36 3.30 1.02 9.95
CA GLY A 36 4.28 0.07 10.46
C GLY A 36 5.39 -0.27 9.45
N GLU A 37 5.98 -1.45 9.60
CA GLU A 37 7.18 -1.85 8.86
C GLU A 37 6.87 -2.71 7.62
N TYR A 38 7.49 -2.34 6.50
CA TYR A 38 7.45 -3.05 5.23
C TYR A 38 8.87 -3.42 4.79
N CYS A 39 9.08 -4.69 4.46
CA CYS A 39 10.36 -5.27 4.06
C CYS A 39 10.22 -5.95 2.70
N GLY A 40 11.29 -5.95 1.92
CA GLY A 40 11.32 -6.63 0.63
C GLY A 40 12.61 -6.36 -0.11
N GLY A 41 12.61 -6.63 -1.41
CA GLY A 41 13.82 -6.51 -2.21
C GLY A 41 13.60 -6.89 -3.67
N TYR A 42 14.66 -6.73 -4.46
CA TYR A 42 14.71 -7.10 -5.86
C TYR A 42 15.95 -7.94 -6.15
N MET A 43 15.73 -9.18 -6.63
CA MET A 43 16.76 -10.13 -7.07
C MET A 43 17.96 -10.31 -6.11
N SER A 44 17.76 -10.16 -4.79
CA SER A 44 18.83 -10.15 -3.76
C SER A 44 19.89 -9.05 -3.91
N LEU A 45 19.77 -8.18 -4.92
CA LEU A 45 20.67 -7.06 -5.18
C LEU A 45 20.25 -5.80 -4.42
N VAL A 46 18.94 -5.67 -4.22
CA VAL A 46 18.33 -4.58 -3.47
C VAL A 46 17.54 -5.18 -2.32
N ASN A 47 17.81 -4.75 -1.10
CA ASN A 47 16.95 -5.00 0.06
C ASN A 47 16.42 -3.67 0.56
N GLY A 48 15.12 -3.58 0.79
CA GLY A 48 14.46 -2.39 1.27
C GLY A 48 13.69 -2.64 2.56
N ARG A 49 13.73 -1.65 3.44
CA ARG A 49 12.85 -1.54 4.60
C ARG A 49 12.29 -0.12 4.64
N ILE A 50 10.98 -0.02 4.87
CA ILE A 50 10.32 1.23 5.18
C ILE A 50 9.53 1.08 6.47
N THR A 51 9.63 2.06 7.36
CA THR A 51 8.77 2.17 8.54
C THR A 51 7.91 3.41 8.39
N VAL A 52 6.59 3.23 8.27
CA VAL A 52 5.64 4.32 8.07
C VAL A 52 4.98 4.73 9.39
N HIS A 53 5.03 6.03 9.68
CA HIS A 53 4.46 6.66 10.87
C HIS A 53 3.28 7.56 10.47
N PRO A 54 2.06 7.01 10.27
CA PRO A 54 0.94 7.76 9.71
C PRO A 54 0.47 8.92 10.60
N ALA A 55 0.69 8.83 11.92
CA ALA A 55 0.33 9.90 12.87
C ALA A 55 1.16 11.18 12.69
N THR A 56 2.36 11.08 12.13
CA THR A 56 3.28 12.20 11.92
C THR A 56 3.53 12.49 10.44
N SER A 57 2.91 11.73 9.53
CA SER A 57 3.14 11.80 8.07
C SER A 57 4.62 11.71 7.71
N LYS A 58 5.33 10.81 8.40
CA LYS A 58 6.76 10.54 8.19
C LYS A 58 7.01 9.07 7.92
N PHE A 59 8.12 8.75 7.26
CA PHE A 59 8.64 7.40 7.17
C PHE A 59 10.15 7.37 7.33
N ASP A 60 10.67 6.22 7.72
CA ASP A 60 12.08 5.90 7.66
C ASP A 60 12.30 4.94 6.49
N ILE A 61 13.36 5.13 5.71
CA ILE A 61 13.74 4.24 4.60
C ILE A 61 15.16 3.76 4.77
N SER A 62 15.37 2.45 4.60
CA SER A 62 16.68 1.82 4.56
C SER A 62 16.78 0.96 3.32
N LEU A 63 17.79 1.22 2.48
CA LEU A 63 18.09 0.47 1.28
C LEU A 63 19.50 -0.09 1.38
N ASP A 64 19.65 -1.37 1.04
CA ASP A 64 20.92 -2.02 0.76
C ASP A 64 20.95 -2.31 -0.73
N VAL A 65 21.78 -1.59 -1.47
CA VAL A 65 21.87 -1.64 -2.93
C VAL A 65 23.29 -2.06 -3.29
N PHE A 66 23.46 -3.28 -3.81
CA PHE A 66 24.78 -3.86 -4.10
C PHE A 66 25.77 -3.85 -2.91
N GLY A 67 25.26 -3.92 -1.67
CA GLY A 67 26.06 -3.87 -0.44
C GLY A 67 26.30 -2.46 0.10
N GLU A 68 25.92 -1.42 -0.62
CA GLU A 68 25.92 -0.05 -0.13
C GLU A 68 24.63 0.24 0.64
N LYS A 69 24.77 0.80 1.84
CA LYS A 69 23.66 1.04 2.76
C LYS A 69 23.29 2.52 2.80
N TYR A 70 22.03 2.78 2.53
CA TYR A 70 21.41 4.10 2.53
C TYR A 70 20.31 4.12 3.58
N CYS A 71 20.38 5.06 4.52
CA CYS A 71 19.40 5.18 5.60
C CYS A 71 18.98 6.63 5.75
N CYS A 72 17.70 6.90 5.49
CA CYS A 72 17.08 8.21 5.72
C CYS A 72 15.94 8.05 6.72
N LYS A 73 15.84 9.01 7.63
CA LYS A 73 14.89 8.97 8.74
C LYS A 73 14.00 10.18 8.71
N GLU A 74 12.77 10.00 9.18
CA GLU A 74 11.77 11.05 9.32
C GLU A 74 11.44 11.80 8.01
N GLU A 75 11.56 11.09 6.88
CA GLU A 75 11.19 11.57 5.55
C GLU A 75 9.71 11.92 5.53
N LYS A 76 9.37 13.16 5.18
CA LYS A 76 7.98 13.63 5.17
C LYS A 76 7.28 13.20 3.90
N TYR A 77 6.00 12.87 4.02
CA TYR A 77 5.17 12.55 2.87
C TYR A 77 3.73 13.03 3.01
N SER A 78 3.09 13.24 1.87
CA SER A 78 1.64 13.40 1.74
C SER A 78 1.03 12.16 1.10
N TYR A 79 -0.19 11.77 1.52
CA TYR A 79 -0.84 10.55 1.03
C TYR A 79 -2.16 10.83 0.34
N ASN A 80 -2.36 10.22 -0.83
CA ASN A 80 -3.61 10.25 -1.56
C ASN A 80 -4.38 8.94 -1.33
N GLU A 81 -5.45 9.00 -0.52
CA GLU A 81 -6.24 7.82 -0.15
C GLU A 81 -6.97 7.16 -1.33
N THR A 82 -7.23 7.92 -2.40
CA THR A 82 -7.92 7.41 -3.60
C THR A 82 -6.96 6.61 -4.48
N THR A 83 -5.72 7.07 -4.66
CA THR A 83 -4.76 6.45 -5.58
C THR A 83 -3.74 5.56 -4.88
N GLY A 84 -3.61 5.64 -3.56
CA GLY A 84 -2.54 4.99 -2.80
C GLY A 84 -1.17 5.67 -2.96
N GLN A 85 -1.09 6.80 -3.65
CA GLN A 85 0.19 7.46 -3.92
C GLN A 85 0.72 8.18 -2.67
N MET A 86 2.00 8.00 -2.39
CA MET A 86 2.75 8.71 -1.35
C MET A 86 3.68 9.72 -2.03
N PHE A 87 3.36 11.01 -1.90
CA PHE A 87 4.18 12.11 -2.40
C PHE A 87 5.26 12.44 -1.37
N LEU A 88 6.52 12.34 -1.76
CA LEU A 88 7.66 12.59 -0.87
C LEU A 88 8.00 14.07 -0.86
N ASP A 89 7.94 14.68 0.32
CA ASP A 89 8.40 16.06 0.50
C ASP A 89 9.94 16.05 0.53
N GLY A 90 10.60 17.01 -0.09
CA GLY A 90 12.07 17.10 -0.04
C GLY A 90 12.82 16.22 -1.04
N VAL A 91 12.16 15.34 -1.81
CA VAL A 91 12.80 14.49 -2.83
C VAL A 91 13.61 15.25 -3.89
N ASN A 92 13.35 16.56 -4.04
CA ASN A 92 14.09 17.47 -4.93
C ASN A 92 14.98 18.47 -4.17
N ASP A 93 14.98 18.44 -2.84
CA ASP A 93 15.85 19.28 -2.01
C ASP A 93 17.22 18.61 -1.85
N PRO A 94 18.30 19.23 -2.34
CA PRO A 94 19.65 18.68 -2.21
C PRO A 94 20.20 18.68 -0.77
N ASN A 95 19.48 19.22 0.21
CA ASN A 95 19.83 19.16 1.63
C ASN A 95 19.03 18.08 2.38
N ASP A 96 18.06 17.46 1.71
CA ASP A 96 17.31 16.33 2.22
C ASP A 96 18.09 15.03 2.02
N CYS A 97 17.97 14.09 2.96
CA CYS A 97 18.74 12.84 2.92
C CYS A 97 18.38 12.04 1.66
N LEU A 98 17.10 11.80 1.45
CA LEU A 98 16.62 11.01 0.33
C LEU A 98 16.81 11.77 -1.00
N GLY A 99 16.52 13.08 -1.01
CA GLY A 99 16.79 13.94 -2.17
C GLY A 99 18.26 13.92 -2.61
N THR A 100 19.21 13.95 -1.68
CA THR A 100 20.66 13.86 -1.96
C THR A 100 21.02 12.52 -2.60
N ILE A 101 20.57 11.41 -2.01
CA ILE A 101 20.86 10.06 -2.50
C ILE A 101 20.31 9.87 -3.92
N LEU A 102 19.06 10.28 -4.17
CA LEU A 102 18.45 10.16 -5.49
C LEU A 102 19.17 11.01 -6.53
N ARG A 103 19.53 12.26 -6.18
CA ARG A 103 20.29 13.15 -7.07
C ARG A 103 21.66 12.56 -7.41
N ASP A 104 22.41 12.14 -6.40
CA ASP A 104 23.81 11.68 -6.56
C ASP A 104 23.88 10.39 -7.39
N ASN A 105 22.79 9.59 -7.39
CA ASN A 105 22.67 8.37 -8.19
C ASN A 105 21.87 8.56 -9.50
N GLY A 106 21.39 9.77 -9.80
CA GLY A 106 20.60 10.05 -11.00
C GLY A 106 19.25 9.31 -11.05
N LEU A 107 18.66 9.02 -9.90
CA LEU A 107 17.42 8.26 -9.75
C LEU A 107 16.23 9.19 -9.53
N LYS A 108 15.04 8.68 -9.89
CA LYS A 108 13.75 9.22 -9.43
C LYS A 108 13.09 8.19 -8.55
N LEU A 109 12.23 8.60 -7.63
CA LEU A 109 11.47 7.68 -6.79
C LEU A 109 9.99 8.04 -6.80
N SER A 110 9.15 7.05 -7.10
CA SER A 110 7.71 7.10 -6.84
C SER A 110 7.34 6.03 -5.83
N VAL A 111 6.49 6.39 -4.86
CA VAL A 111 6.06 5.48 -3.79
C VAL A 111 4.55 5.31 -3.85
N THR A 112 4.09 4.06 -3.90
CA THR A 112 2.67 3.71 -3.99
C THR A 112 2.33 2.61 -3.01
N TYR A 113 1.30 2.81 -2.20
CA TYR A 113 0.71 1.80 -1.34
C TYR A 113 -0.49 1.13 -2.02
N LEU A 114 -0.39 -0.18 -2.23
CA LEU A 114 -1.44 -1.04 -2.76
C LEU A 114 -2.30 -1.56 -1.60
N GLN A 115 -3.35 -0.81 -1.25
CA GLN A 115 -4.23 -1.11 -0.11
C GLN A 115 -4.79 -2.55 -0.12
N GLY A 116 -5.16 -3.07 -1.29
CA GLY A 116 -5.72 -4.42 -1.43
C GLY A 116 -4.71 -5.56 -1.20
N GLU A 117 -3.41 -5.26 -1.26
CA GLU A 117 -2.34 -6.24 -1.06
C GLU A 117 -1.51 -5.97 0.21
N ASP A 118 -1.73 -4.84 0.88
CA ASP A 118 -0.91 -4.38 2.01
C ASP A 118 0.59 -4.32 1.65
N VAL A 119 0.89 -3.65 0.52
CA VAL A 119 2.21 -3.61 -0.13
C VAL A 119 2.59 -2.17 -0.47
N ILE A 120 3.85 -1.82 -0.26
CA ILE A 120 4.46 -0.59 -0.78
C ILE A 120 5.32 -0.92 -2.00
N LEU A 121 5.11 -0.21 -3.09
CA LEU A 121 5.98 -0.21 -4.27
C LEU A 121 6.91 0.99 -4.24
N LEU A 122 8.21 0.74 -4.38
CA LEU A 122 9.23 1.75 -4.64
C LEU A 122 9.66 1.65 -6.09
N ASP A 123 9.24 2.61 -6.90
CA ASP A 123 9.59 2.67 -8.31
C ASP A 123 10.74 3.66 -8.52
N PHE A 124 11.90 3.12 -8.88
CA PHE A 124 13.11 3.88 -9.17
C PHE A 124 13.31 4.18 -10.67
N ASP A 125 12.25 4.09 -11.49
CA ASP A 125 12.24 4.21 -12.97
C ASP A 125 12.95 3.03 -13.69
N VAL A 126 14.09 2.59 -13.19
CA VAL A 126 14.86 1.44 -13.71
C VAL A 126 14.48 0.11 -13.06
N VAL A 127 13.93 0.15 -11.84
CA VAL A 127 13.53 -1.04 -11.07
C VAL A 127 12.42 -0.70 -10.10
N THR A 128 11.45 -1.60 -9.96
CA THR A 128 10.42 -1.53 -8.92
C THR A 128 10.71 -2.54 -7.82
N VAL A 129 10.83 -2.06 -6.58
CA VAL A 129 11.00 -2.88 -5.38
C VAL A 129 9.65 -3.03 -4.69
N LYS A 130 9.20 -4.27 -4.51
CA LYS A 130 7.97 -4.61 -3.77
C LYS A 130 8.31 -4.85 -2.29
N LEU A 131 7.70 -4.08 -1.39
CA LEU A 131 7.80 -4.25 0.05
C LEU A 131 6.46 -4.72 0.61
N SER A 132 6.45 -5.84 1.32
CA SER A 132 5.27 -6.34 2.07
C SER A 132 5.52 -6.15 3.56
N ARG A 133 4.55 -6.40 4.45
CA ARG A 133 4.85 -6.34 5.90
C ARG A 133 6.11 -7.14 6.24
N CYS A 134 6.97 -6.54 7.07
CA CYS A 134 8.06 -7.28 7.66
C CYS A 134 7.50 -8.45 8.49
N SER A 135 8.06 -9.64 8.29
CA SER A 135 7.76 -10.84 9.08
C SER A 135 8.32 -10.75 10.49
#